data_AF-A0A2V9VYS6-F1
#
_entry.id   AF-A0A2V9VYS6-F1
#
_cell.length_a   1.000
_cell.length_b   1.000
_cell.length_c   1.000
_cell.angle_alpha   90.00
_cell.angle_beta   90.00
_cell.angle_gamma   90.00
#
_symmetry.space_group_name_H-M   'P 1'
#
loop_
_entity.id
_entity.type
_entity.pdbx_description
1 polymer ?
#
loop_
_entity_poly.entity_id
_entity_poly.type
_entity_poly.pdbx_seq_one_letter_code
_entity_poly.pdbx_strand_id
1 'polypeptide(L)'
;MDVEGKHLSLSNLDKVLYPATGFTKGQVIDYYARIAPALLPHLKGRPVTMKRYPNGVDSEFFYEKNAPKHRLEWVKTAPIWSRHNRRHINYLLVDDLPTLIWLANLASLEIHPSLALAKDYDCPTMLVFDLDPGPPANIVQCAQVGLWLREIFEHWGLQSFPKTSGSKGLQVYVPLNTPTSYDVTKPFAQALAHLLEHDHPDLIVSEMKKAIRGGKVFVDWSQNDEHKTTVSVYSLRAREHPTVSTPVTWEEVERALKKKDASLLVFEAPKVIERFEKMGDLHAPVLELKQKLPDLRGVAAAAATPATVDLAAQAEDTREEPAPKRTAAKSGPGHSRKASGSARKTRAKKAAKPAAKKRRAV
;
A
#
# COMPACT_ATOMS: atom_id res chain seq x y z
N MET A 1 1.15 8.99 36.17
CA MET A 1 1.43 10.03 35.16
C MET A 1 0.10 10.61 34.74
N ASP A 2 -0.04 11.93 34.75
CA ASP A 2 -1.27 12.59 34.32
C ASP A 2 -1.06 13.16 32.92
N VAL A 3 -1.95 12.82 32.00
CA VAL A 3 -1.92 13.25 30.60
C VAL A 3 -3.29 13.80 30.27
N GLU A 4 -3.38 15.08 29.89
CA GLU A 4 -4.64 15.74 29.54
C GLU A 4 -5.76 15.50 30.59
N GLY A 5 -5.41 15.55 31.89
CA GLY A 5 -6.34 15.35 33.00
C GLY A 5 -6.75 13.89 33.26
N LYS A 6 -6.12 12.91 32.60
CA LYS A 6 -6.36 11.48 32.80
C LYS A 6 -5.16 10.81 33.45
N HIS A 7 -5.42 10.06 34.52
CA HIS A 7 -4.38 9.36 35.26
C HIS A 7 -4.02 8.01 34.61
N LEU A 8 -2.72 7.77 34.42
CA LEU A 8 -2.14 6.57 33.83
C LEU A 8 -1.07 5.98 34.76
N SER A 9 -1.21 4.69 35.08
CA SER A 9 -0.15 3.90 35.69
C SER A 9 0.73 3.28 34.60
N LEU A 10 1.97 3.76 34.49
CA LEU A 10 2.97 3.19 33.61
C LEU A 10 3.85 2.23 34.41
N SER A 11 4.23 1.12 33.79
CA SER A 11 5.00 0.05 34.45
C SER A 11 6.12 -0.46 33.55
N ASN A 12 7.17 -1.04 34.13
CA ASN A 12 8.22 -1.74 33.39
C ASN A 12 8.84 -0.89 32.25
N LEU A 13 9.12 0.38 32.50
CA LEU A 13 9.58 1.32 31.47
C LEU A 13 10.93 0.90 30.87
N ASP A 14 11.81 0.31 31.67
CA ASP A 14 13.13 -0.17 31.22
C ASP A 14 13.07 -1.52 30.50
N LYS A 15 11.87 -2.14 30.37
CA LYS A 15 11.72 -3.40 29.65
C LYS A 15 12.09 -3.20 28.19
N VAL A 16 13.12 -3.90 27.73
CA VAL A 16 13.53 -3.93 26.32
C VAL A 16 12.45 -4.64 25.50
N LEU A 17 11.92 -3.95 24.48
CA LEU A 17 10.96 -4.51 23.54
C LEU A 17 11.59 -4.81 22.17
N TYR A 18 12.69 -4.14 21.81
CA TYR A 18 13.50 -4.45 20.64
C TYR A 18 14.93 -4.80 21.07
N PRO A 19 15.26 -6.10 21.20
CA PRO A 19 16.57 -6.53 21.70
C PRO A 19 17.77 -6.06 20.87
N ALA A 20 17.64 -6.02 19.54
CA ALA A 20 18.75 -5.66 18.65
C ALA A 20 19.26 -4.21 18.86
N THR A 21 18.40 -3.31 19.32
CA THR A 21 18.71 -1.89 19.54
C THR A 21 18.63 -1.47 21.01
N GLY A 22 18.22 -2.38 21.90
CA GLY A 22 17.93 -2.06 23.30
C GLY A 22 16.70 -1.16 23.48
N PHE A 23 15.86 -0.97 22.45
CA PHE A 23 14.74 -0.01 22.50
C PHE A 23 13.69 -0.44 23.52
N THR A 24 13.47 0.40 24.53
CA THR A 24 12.66 0.07 25.71
C THR A 24 11.19 0.44 25.55
N LYS A 25 10.35 -0.09 26.43
CA LYS A 25 8.94 0.29 26.56
C LYS A 25 8.78 1.79 26.84
N GLY A 26 9.64 2.38 27.67
CA GLY A 26 9.66 3.82 27.91
C GLY A 26 9.89 4.62 26.63
N GLN A 27 10.81 4.17 25.77
CA GLN A 27 11.07 4.82 24.47
C GLN A 27 9.93 4.61 23.46
N VAL A 28 9.23 3.48 23.50
CA VAL A 28 7.99 3.28 22.72
C VAL A 28 6.92 4.30 23.13
N ILE A 29 6.74 4.50 24.44
CA ILE A 29 5.79 5.48 24.99
C ILE A 29 6.20 6.90 24.58
N ASP A 30 7.48 7.26 24.73
CA ASP A 30 8.02 8.56 24.32
C ASP A 30 7.81 8.84 22.82
N TYR A 31 8.14 7.87 21.98
CA TYR A 31 7.92 7.97 20.53
C TYR A 31 6.46 8.29 20.20
N TYR A 32 5.52 7.51 20.76
CA TYR A 32 4.10 7.73 20.51
C TYR A 32 3.60 9.05 21.08
N ALA A 33 4.14 9.51 22.21
CA ALA A 33 3.82 10.84 22.77
C ALA A 33 4.25 11.96 21.82
N ARG A 34 5.47 11.88 21.29
CA ARG A 34 6.06 12.91 20.41
C ARG A 34 5.43 12.95 19.03
N ILE A 35 5.06 11.80 18.47
CA ILE A 35 4.43 11.73 17.14
C ILE A 35 2.90 11.90 17.18
N ALA A 36 2.29 11.94 18.38
CA ALA A 36 0.85 12.05 18.56
C ALA A 36 0.19 13.20 17.77
N PRO A 37 0.78 14.41 17.65
CA PRO A 37 0.17 15.48 16.87
C PRO A 37 -0.03 15.12 15.38
N ALA A 38 0.85 14.29 14.81
CA ALA A 38 0.71 13.75 13.47
C ALA A 38 -0.19 12.51 13.43
N LEU A 39 -0.01 11.57 14.37
CA LEU A 39 -0.67 10.27 14.35
C LEU A 39 -2.16 10.31 14.71
N LEU A 40 -2.54 11.06 15.76
CA LEU A 40 -3.91 11.03 16.29
C LEU A 40 -4.97 11.45 15.25
N PRO A 41 -4.76 12.47 14.39
CA PRO A 41 -5.67 12.77 13.30
C PRO A 41 -5.99 11.57 12.39
N HIS A 42 -5.01 10.69 12.15
CA HIS A 42 -5.20 9.47 11.35
C HIS A 42 -5.91 8.34 12.07
N LEU A 43 -5.94 8.34 13.41
CA LEU A 43 -6.63 7.33 14.22
C LEU A 43 -8.03 7.76 14.65
N LYS A 44 -8.28 9.07 14.72
CA LYS A 44 -9.49 9.64 15.30
C LYS A 44 -10.76 9.09 14.65
N GLY A 45 -11.64 8.54 15.49
CA GLY A 45 -12.91 7.96 15.09
C GLY A 45 -12.79 6.66 14.30
N ARG A 46 -11.60 6.07 14.14
CA ARG A 46 -11.41 4.80 13.44
C ARG A 46 -11.37 3.64 14.43
N PRO A 47 -12.15 2.56 14.19
CA PRO A 47 -11.97 1.29 14.89
C PRO A 47 -10.54 0.76 14.71
N VAL A 48 -9.84 0.51 15.82
CA VAL A 48 -8.45 0.05 15.80
C VAL A 48 -8.34 -1.41 16.22
N THR A 49 -7.58 -2.18 15.45
CA THR A 49 -7.02 -3.47 15.87
C THR A 49 -5.61 -3.25 16.43
N MET A 50 -5.36 -3.76 17.63
CA MET A 50 -4.02 -3.72 18.24
C MET A 50 -3.24 -4.98 17.88
N LYS A 51 -1.93 -4.86 17.65
CA LYS A 51 -1.01 -6.00 17.65
C LYS A 51 -0.01 -5.83 18.78
N ARG A 52 -0.14 -6.68 19.79
CA ARG A 52 0.55 -6.54 21.07
C ARG A 52 1.72 -7.49 21.19
N TYR A 53 2.81 -6.98 21.75
CA TYR A 53 4.08 -7.68 21.99
C TYR A 53 4.50 -7.48 23.45
N PRO A 54 3.77 -8.04 24.43
CA PRO A 54 4.03 -7.78 25.85
C PRO A 54 5.45 -8.12 26.28
N ASN A 55 6.11 -9.06 25.59
CA ASN A 55 7.45 -9.57 25.87
C ASN A 55 8.49 -9.19 24.79
N GLY A 56 8.18 -8.20 23.95
CA GLY A 56 9.08 -7.74 22.89
C GLY A 56 8.91 -8.48 21.57
N VAL A 57 9.61 -7.99 20.55
CA VAL A 57 9.43 -8.37 19.13
C VAL A 57 9.84 -9.81 18.79
N ASP A 58 10.72 -10.41 19.60
CA ASP A 58 11.20 -11.79 19.43
C ASP A 58 10.29 -12.82 20.13
N SER A 59 9.28 -12.36 20.86
CA SER A 59 8.32 -13.20 21.59
C SER A 59 6.99 -13.32 20.84
N GLU A 60 6.11 -14.20 21.34
CA GLU A 60 4.76 -14.32 20.81
C GLU A 60 3.98 -13.00 20.89
N PHE A 61 3.21 -12.75 19.84
CA PHE A 61 2.31 -11.62 19.72
C PHE A 61 0.86 -12.09 19.60
N PHE A 62 -0.07 -11.18 19.83
CA PHE A 62 -1.48 -11.43 19.53
C PHE A 62 -2.16 -10.19 18.95
N TYR A 63 -3.19 -10.44 18.15
CA TYR A 63 -4.09 -9.41 17.66
C TYR A 63 -5.26 -9.27 18.63
N GLU A 64 -5.59 -8.03 18.99
CA GLU A 64 -6.69 -7.72 19.88
C GLU A 64 -7.62 -6.71 19.21
N LYS A 65 -8.72 -7.25 18.65
CA LYS A 65 -9.77 -6.48 17.99
C LYS A 65 -10.81 -5.95 18.98
N ASN A 66 -11.21 -6.81 19.91
CA ASN A 66 -12.17 -6.46 20.94
C ASN A 66 -11.45 -5.79 22.11
N ALA A 67 -11.98 -4.68 22.57
CA ALA A 67 -11.40 -3.90 23.66
C ALA A 67 -11.18 -4.78 24.91
N PRO A 68 -10.03 -4.62 25.61
CA PRO A 68 -9.76 -5.35 26.84
C PRO A 68 -10.85 -5.10 27.88
N LYS A 69 -11.27 -6.16 28.59
CA LYS A 69 -12.28 -6.04 29.67
C LYS A 69 -11.84 -5.10 30.80
N HIS A 70 -10.54 -5.00 31.04
CA HIS A 70 -9.93 -4.16 32.07
C HIS A 70 -9.48 -2.79 31.53
N ARG A 71 -10.08 -2.31 30.42
CA ARG A 71 -9.80 -0.97 29.90
C ARG A 71 -10.16 0.10 30.92
N LEU A 72 -9.46 1.22 30.86
CA LEU A 72 -9.80 2.39 31.66
C LEU A 72 -11.15 2.97 31.19
N GLU A 73 -11.92 3.54 32.12
CA GLU A 73 -13.30 3.98 31.86
C GLU A 73 -13.39 4.99 30.71
N TRP A 74 -12.45 5.93 30.68
CA TRP A 74 -12.35 6.99 29.69
C TRP A 74 -11.89 6.54 28.29
N VAL A 75 -11.46 5.27 28.13
CA VAL A 75 -11.07 4.72 26.84
C VAL A 75 -12.32 4.38 26.04
N LYS A 76 -12.56 5.10 24.95
CA LYS A 76 -13.76 4.95 24.13
C LYS A 76 -13.71 3.70 23.24
N THR A 77 -14.90 3.19 22.93
CA THR A 77 -15.07 2.03 22.05
C THR A 77 -16.21 2.26 21.06
N ALA A 78 -16.14 1.60 19.90
CA ALA A 78 -17.21 1.53 18.92
C ALA A 78 -17.69 0.08 18.73
N PRO A 79 -18.98 -0.23 18.93
CA PRO A 79 -19.53 -1.54 18.62
C PRO A 79 -19.70 -1.68 17.10
N ILE A 80 -19.01 -2.63 16.49
CA ILE A 80 -19.11 -2.94 15.06
C ILE A 80 -19.65 -4.36 14.89
N TRP A 81 -20.71 -4.53 14.11
CA TRP A 81 -21.29 -5.84 13.85
C TRP A 81 -20.34 -6.70 13.02
N SER A 82 -19.96 -7.87 13.55
CA SER A 82 -19.16 -8.85 12.81
C SER A 82 -20.08 -9.93 12.26
N ARG A 83 -20.30 -9.94 10.94
CA ARG A 83 -21.09 -10.96 10.24
C ARG A 83 -20.53 -12.37 10.50
N HIS A 84 -19.21 -12.53 10.43
CA HIS A 84 -18.52 -13.80 10.67
C HIS A 84 -18.74 -14.33 12.11
N ASN A 85 -18.59 -13.47 13.12
CA ASN A 85 -18.73 -13.88 14.52
C ASN A 85 -20.17 -13.80 15.04
N ARG A 86 -21.10 -13.31 14.22
CA ARG A 86 -22.53 -13.07 14.56
C ARG A 86 -22.72 -12.32 15.87
N ARG A 87 -21.86 -11.32 16.12
CA ARG A 87 -21.90 -10.47 17.33
C ARG A 87 -21.25 -9.11 17.08
N HIS A 88 -21.52 -8.16 17.95
CA HIS A 88 -20.75 -6.91 18.00
C HIS A 88 -19.35 -7.14 18.58
N ILE A 89 -18.35 -6.56 17.94
CA ILE A 89 -16.99 -6.42 18.44
C ILE A 89 -16.83 -4.96 18.86
N ASN A 90 -16.41 -4.73 20.11
CA ASN A 90 -16.16 -3.39 20.61
C ASN A 90 -14.73 -2.99 20.28
N TYR A 91 -14.51 -2.30 19.17
CA TYR A 91 -13.18 -1.81 18.81
C TYR A 91 -12.80 -0.60 19.64
N LEU A 92 -11.51 -0.41 19.90
CA LEU A 92 -11.01 0.80 20.54
C LEU A 92 -11.04 1.99 19.58
N LEU A 93 -11.34 3.17 20.11
CA LEU A 93 -11.17 4.46 19.44
C LEU A 93 -10.00 5.19 20.09
N VAL A 94 -8.94 5.43 19.31
CA VAL A 94 -7.71 6.09 19.78
C VAL A 94 -7.78 7.57 19.41
N ASP A 95 -8.66 8.29 20.10
CA ASP A 95 -9.03 9.67 19.75
C ASP A 95 -8.16 10.74 20.42
N ASP A 96 -7.37 10.35 21.43
CA ASP A 96 -6.62 11.28 22.28
C ASP A 96 -5.28 10.69 22.75
N LEU A 97 -4.39 11.59 23.20
CA LEU A 97 -3.04 11.25 23.64
C LEU A 97 -3.05 10.25 24.81
N PRO A 98 -3.86 10.41 25.87
CA PRO A 98 -3.92 9.43 26.95
C PRO A 98 -4.24 8.02 26.47
N THR A 99 -5.18 7.87 25.52
CA THR A 99 -5.53 6.55 24.95
C THR A 99 -4.35 5.97 24.18
N LEU A 100 -3.65 6.78 23.38
CA LEU A 100 -2.47 6.34 22.65
C LEU A 100 -1.34 5.89 23.60
N ILE A 101 -1.08 6.62 24.67
CA ILE A 101 -0.09 6.26 25.69
C ILE A 101 -0.49 4.98 26.43
N TRP A 102 -1.78 4.80 26.72
CA TRP A 102 -2.29 3.57 27.31
C TRP A 102 -2.04 2.36 26.38
N LEU A 103 -2.30 2.49 25.08
CA LEU A 103 -1.97 1.46 24.08
C LEU A 103 -0.48 1.11 24.06
N ALA A 104 0.39 2.12 24.06
CA ALA A 104 1.84 1.95 24.11
C ALA A 104 2.26 1.22 25.40
N ASN A 105 1.66 1.57 26.53
CA ASN A 105 1.90 0.93 27.83
C ASN A 105 1.49 -0.56 27.85
N LEU A 106 0.47 -0.94 27.07
CA LEU A 106 0.05 -2.33 26.84
C LEU A 106 0.94 -3.10 25.85
N ALA A 107 2.03 -2.48 25.39
CA ALA A 107 2.93 -2.97 24.36
C ALA A 107 2.23 -3.24 23.01
N SER A 108 1.23 -2.42 22.67
CA SER A 108 0.65 -2.40 21.32
C SER A 108 1.63 -1.72 20.36
N LEU A 109 2.60 -2.46 19.86
CA LEU A 109 3.63 -1.91 18.98
C LEU A 109 3.05 -1.52 17.62
N GLU A 110 2.14 -2.31 17.06
CA GLU A 110 1.49 -1.98 15.79
C GLU A 110 0.01 -1.60 16.01
N ILE A 111 -0.40 -0.50 15.38
CA ILE A 111 -1.74 0.07 15.44
C ILE A 111 -2.34 -0.01 14.05
N HIS A 112 -3.47 -0.73 13.92
CA HIS A 112 -4.09 -1.03 12.63
C HIS A 112 -5.53 -0.45 12.60
N PRO A 113 -5.73 0.80 12.17
CA PRO A 113 -7.06 1.37 11.98
C PRO A 113 -7.80 0.74 10.78
N SER A 114 -9.13 0.83 10.82
CA SER A 114 -10.01 0.61 9.67
C SER A 114 -9.90 1.76 8.65
N LEU A 115 -10.14 1.46 7.38
CA LEU A 115 -10.24 2.48 6.31
C LEU A 115 -11.50 3.36 6.46
N ALA A 116 -12.48 2.93 7.25
CA ALA A 116 -13.69 3.66 7.57
C ALA A 116 -13.67 4.26 8.97
N LEU A 117 -14.56 5.23 9.21
CA LEU A 117 -14.84 5.77 10.54
C LEU A 117 -15.93 4.93 11.21
N ALA A 118 -15.92 4.85 12.53
CA ALA A 118 -16.91 4.10 13.30
C ALA A 118 -18.35 4.60 13.06
N LYS A 119 -18.52 5.90 12.80
CA LYS A 119 -19.83 6.52 12.56
C LYS A 119 -20.51 6.06 11.26
N ASP A 120 -19.72 5.58 10.30
CA ASP A 120 -20.17 5.12 9.00
C ASP A 120 -19.18 4.05 8.50
N TYR A 121 -19.28 2.86 9.11
CA TYR A 121 -18.27 1.81 8.97
C TYR A 121 -18.26 1.17 7.58
N ASP A 122 -19.36 1.27 6.84
CA ASP A 122 -19.51 0.70 5.49
C ASP A 122 -18.96 1.65 4.40
N CYS A 123 -18.67 2.91 4.76
CA CYS A 123 -18.14 3.94 3.89
C CYS A 123 -16.64 4.18 4.15
N PRO A 124 -15.73 3.53 3.40
CA PRO A 124 -14.30 3.79 3.54
C PRO A 124 -13.98 5.23 3.13
N THR A 125 -13.12 5.87 3.91
CA THR A 125 -12.63 7.24 3.64
C THR A 125 -11.48 7.27 2.63
N MET A 126 -10.90 6.11 2.30
CA MET A 126 -9.73 5.98 1.44
C MET A 126 -9.68 4.60 0.78
N LEU A 127 -9.00 4.53 -0.37
CA LEU A 127 -8.61 3.32 -1.08
C LEU A 127 -7.12 3.05 -0.84
N VAL A 128 -6.72 1.80 -0.64
CA VAL A 128 -5.33 1.43 -0.31
C VAL A 128 -4.83 0.30 -1.20
N PHE A 129 -3.59 0.41 -1.68
CA PHE A 129 -2.83 -0.68 -2.29
C PHE A 129 -1.64 -1.00 -1.40
N ASP A 130 -1.57 -2.23 -0.85
CA ASP A 130 -0.42 -2.71 -0.09
C ASP A 130 0.48 -3.54 -1.00
N LEU A 131 1.68 -3.02 -1.28
CA LEU A 131 2.62 -3.57 -2.23
C LEU A 131 3.66 -4.41 -1.47
N ASP A 132 3.46 -5.72 -1.51
CA ASP A 132 4.21 -6.70 -0.74
C ASP A 132 5.23 -7.45 -1.61
N PRO A 133 6.53 -7.24 -1.45
CA PRO A 133 7.53 -7.89 -2.29
C PRO A 133 7.81 -9.33 -1.81
N GLY A 134 7.84 -10.26 -2.75
CA GLY A 134 8.33 -11.62 -2.54
C GLY A 134 9.81 -11.75 -2.87
N PRO A 135 10.67 -12.27 -1.95
CA PRO A 135 12.10 -12.38 -2.20
C PRO A 135 12.43 -13.07 -3.54
N PRO A 136 13.46 -12.62 -4.27
CA PRO A 136 14.42 -11.56 -3.91
C PRO A 136 13.93 -10.11 -4.12
N ALA A 137 12.69 -9.88 -4.57
CA ALA A 137 12.15 -8.53 -4.66
C ALA A 137 12.09 -7.86 -3.28
N ASN A 138 12.18 -6.54 -3.26
CA ASN A 138 12.10 -5.70 -2.08
C ASN A 138 11.33 -4.40 -2.40
N ILE A 139 11.37 -3.43 -1.49
CA ILE A 139 10.66 -2.15 -1.63
C ILE A 139 11.01 -1.37 -2.90
N VAL A 140 12.16 -1.62 -3.54
CA VAL A 140 12.54 -1.01 -4.82
C VAL A 140 11.60 -1.46 -5.94
N GLN A 141 11.23 -2.74 -6.00
CA GLN A 141 10.20 -3.20 -6.94
C GLN A 141 8.84 -2.63 -6.56
N CYS A 142 8.51 -2.52 -5.27
CA CYS A 142 7.28 -1.87 -4.84
C CYS A 142 7.24 -0.38 -5.25
N ALA A 143 8.37 0.32 -5.25
CA ALA A 143 8.47 1.70 -5.72
C ALA A 143 8.09 1.82 -7.20
N GLN A 144 8.58 0.90 -8.05
CA GLN A 144 8.18 0.85 -9.46
C GLN A 144 6.67 0.68 -9.62
N VAL A 145 6.07 -0.27 -8.90
CA VAL A 145 4.62 -0.52 -8.95
C VAL A 145 3.82 0.66 -8.40
N GLY A 146 4.32 1.30 -7.34
CA GLY A 146 3.72 2.50 -6.76
C GLY A 146 3.70 3.67 -7.73
N LEU A 147 4.74 3.86 -8.53
CA LEU A 147 4.79 4.90 -9.56
C LEU A 147 3.80 4.64 -10.70
N TRP A 148 3.61 3.38 -11.12
CA TRP A 148 2.54 3.06 -12.09
C TRP A 148 1.15 3.33 -11.53
N LEU A 149 0.89 2.98 -10.27
CA LEU A 149 -0.35 3.35 -9.60
C LEU A 149 -0.55 4.87 -9.57
N ARG A 150 0.51 5.62 -9.24
CA ARG A 150 0.48 7.08 -9.24
C ARG A 150 0.10 7.63 -10.61
N GLU A 151 0.76 7.16 -11.68
CA GLU A 151 0.49 7.58 -13.06
C GLU A 151 -0.96 7.28 -13.48
N ILE A 152 -1.48 6.09 -13.13
CA ILE A 152 -2.88 5.72 -13.39
C ILE A 152 -3.84 6.69 -12.67
N PHE A 153 -3.59 7.00 -11.40
CA PHE A 153 -4.44 7.92 -10.65
C PHE A 153 -4.33 9.35 -11.18
N GLU A 154 -3.13 9.82 -11.51
CA GLU A 154 -2.91 11.15 -12.10
C GLU A 154 -3.64 11.30 -13.44
N HIS A 155 -3.68 10.24 -14.27
CA HIS A 155 -4.45 10.24 -15.51
C HIS A 155 -5.95 10.48 -15.29
N TRP A 156 -6.50 10.04 -14.15
CA TRP A 156 -7.89 10.30 -13.75
C TRP A 156 -8.06 11.57 -12.91
N GLY A 157 -7.02 12.40 -12.79
CA GLY A 157 -7.04 13.60 -11.97
C GLY A 157 -7.11 13.32 -10.47
N LEU A 158 -6.71 12.11 -10.04
CA LEU A 158 -6.69 11.69 -8.65
C LEU A 158 -5.28 11.78 -8.07
N GLN A 159 -5.18 12.28 -6.85
CA GLN A 159 -3.95 12.32 -6.07
C GLN A 159 -3.82 11.06 -5.21
N SER A 160 -2.60 10.54 -5.13
CA SER A 160 -2.24 9.38 -4.31
C SER A 160 -1.00 9.68 -3.45
N PHE A 161 -0.92 9.04 -2.29
CA PHE A 161 0.04 9.35 -1.24
C PHE A 161 0.79 8.08 -0.78
N PRO A 162 2.11 8.01 -0.96
CA PRO A 162 2.88 6.83 -0.61
C PRO A 162 3.29 6.85 0.87
N LYS A 163 3.39 5.67 1.46
CA LYS A 163 4.09 5.46 2.73
C LYS A 163 4.81 4.13 2.71
N THR A 164 5.92 4.04 3.42
CA THR A 164 6.55 2.74 3.68
C THR A 164 5.65 1.95 4.61
N SER A 165 5.61 0.62 4.49
CA SER A 165 4.92 -0.18 5.50
C SER A 165 5.71 -0.25 6.82
N GLY A 166 6.96 0.20 6.83
CA GLY A 166 7.92 -0.01 7.93
C GLY A 166 8.42 -1.45 8.04
N SER A 167 8.03 -2.32 7.10
CA SER A 167 8.48 -3.71 7.03
C SER A 167 9.27 -3.93 5.74
N LYS A 168 8.65 -4.48 4.69
CA LYS A 168 9.35 -4.79 3.43
C LYS A 168 8.79 -4.03 2.22
N GLY A 169 7.58 -3.49 2.35
CA GLY A 169 6.75 -3.02 1.24
C GLY A 169 6.45 -1.54 1.28
N LEU A 170 5.73 -1.09 0.26
CA LEU A 170 5.21 0.27 0.10
C LEU A 170 3.69 0.21 0.08
N GLN A 171 3.04 1.27 0.55
CA GLN A 171 1.58 1.40 0.49
C GLN A 171 1.21 2.69 -0.21
N VAL A 172 0.21 2.63 -1.07
CA VAL A 172 -0.31 3.78 -1.83
C VAL A 172 -1.74 4.04 -1.40
N TYR A 173 -2.00 5.25 -0.90
CA TYR A 173 -3.30 5.68 -0.41
C TYR A 173 -3.93 6.66 -1.38
N VAL A 174 -5.20 6.48 -1.70
CA VAL A 174 -6.01 7.43 -2.47
C VAL A 174 -7.15 7.91 -1.55
N PRO A 175 -7.11 9.14 -1.04
CA PRO A 175 -8.18 9.64 -0.18
C PRO A 175 -9.45 9.83 -1.00
N LEU A 176 -10.57 9.40 -0.44
CA LEU A 176 -11.88 9.51 -1.06
C LEU A 176 -12.71 10.56 -0.34
N ASN A 177 -12.92 10.41 0.98
CA ASN A 177 -13.67 11.35 1.82
C ASN A 177 -15.02 11.83 1.22
N THR A 178 -15.62 10.99 0.35
CA THR A 178 -16.92 11.16 -0.30
C THR A 178 -17.74 9.89 -0.12
N PRO A 179 -19.09 9.96 -0.17
CA PRO A 179 -19.93 8.76 -0.08
C PRO A 179 -19.50 7.67 -1.07
N THR A 180 -19.19 6.48 -0.55
CA THR A 180 -18.80 5.29 -1.31
C THR A 180 -19.05 4.04 -0.45
N SER A 181 -18.66 2.87 -0.92
CA SER A 181 -18.74 1.62 -0.15
C SER A 181 -17.61 0.66 -0.51
N TYR A 182 -17.39 -0.34 0.34
CA TYR A 182 -16.44 -1.43 0.02
C TYR A 182 -16.84 -2.22 -1.23
N ASP A 183 -18.12 -2.28 -1.57
CA ASP A 183 -18.61 -2.89 -2.82
C ASP A 183 -18.16 -2.12 -4.08
N VAL A 184 -17.73 -0.87 -3.93
CA VAL A 184 -17.13 -0.06 -5.00
C VAL A 184 -15.61 -0.10 -4.94
N THR A 185 -15.03 0.15 -3.76
CA THR A 185 -13.57 0.30 -3.63
C THR A 185 -12.82 -1.02 -3.83
N LYS A 186 -13.37 -2.14 -3.34
CA LYS A 186 -12.72 -3.45 -3.46
C LYS A 186 -12.64 -3.96 -4.89
N PRO A 187 -13.74 -4.02 -5.68
CA PRO A 187 -13.64 -4.45 -7.07
C PRO A 187 -12.80 -3.49 -7.91
N PHE A 188 -12.81 -2.20 -7.60
CA PHE A 188 -11.97 -1.21 -8.26
C PHE A 188 -10.48 -1.51 -8.05
N ALA A 189 -10.04 -1.70 -6.80
CA ALA A 189 -8.66 -2.07 -6.52
C ALA A 189 -8.26 -3.40 -7.16
N GLN A 190 -9.16 -4.38 -7.14
CA GLN A 190 -8.93 -5.67 -7.77
C GLN A 190 -8.73 -5.55 -9.29
N ALA A 191 -9.57 -4.77 -9.97
CA ALA A 191 -9.45 -4.55 -11.41
C ALA A 191 -8.12 -3.90 -11.78
N LEU A 192 -7.67 -2.89 -11.01
CA LEU A 192 -6.36 -2.28 -11.21
C LEU A 192 -5.20 -3.24 -10.94
N ALA A 193 -5.29 -4.06 -9.90
CA ALA A 193 -4.27 -5.07 -9.62
C ALA A 193 -4.16 -6.10 -10.75
N HIS A 194 -5.29 -6.53 -11.32
CA HIS A 194 -5.32 -7.43 -12.47
C HIS A 194 -4.77 -6.77 -13.74
N LEU A 195 -5.10 -5.50 -13.99
CA LEU A 195 -4.56 -4.75 -15.13
C LEU A 195 -3.03 -4.65 -15.04
N LEU A 196 -2.52 -4.24 -13.88
CA LEU A 196 -1.08 -4.15 -13.64
C LEU A 196 -0.37 -5.51 -13.75
N GLU A 197 -0.99 -6.60 -13.29
CA GLU A 197 -0.46 -7.95 -13.49
C GLU A 197 -0.45 -8.35 -14.97
N HIS A 198 -1.48 -8.00 -15.73
CA HIS A 198 -1.55 -8.30 -17.16
C HIS A 198 -0.47 -7.57 -17.96
N ASP A 199 -0.23 -6.29 -17.65
CA ASP A 199 0.76 -5.45 -18.35
C ASP A 199 2.20 -5.76 -17.89
N HIS A 200 2.38 -6.19 -16.64
CA HIS A 200 3.68 -6.46 -16.04
C HIS A 200 3.75 -7.83 -15.33
N PRO A 201 3.47 -8.94 -16.05
CA PRO A 201 3.33 -10.26 -15.45
C PRO A 201 4.63 -10.77 -14.84
N ASP A 202 5.79 -10.27 -15.27
CA ASP A 202 7.11 -10.66 -14.72
C ASP A 202 7.42 -9.99 -13.38
N LEU A 203 6.74 -8.88 -13.04
CA LEU A 203 7.00 -8.08 -11.84
C LEU A 203 5.85 -8.12 -10.84
N ILE A 204 4.62 -8.38 -11.27
CA ILE A 204 3.42 -8.25 -10.46
C ILE A 204 2.70 -9.59 -10.34
N VAL A 205 2.05 -9.77 -9.19
CA VAL A 205 1.04 -10.79 -8.98
C VAL A 205 -0.12 -10.22 -8.18
N SER A 206 -1.36 -10.53 -8.55
CA SER A 206 -2.57 -10.10 -7.81
C SER A 206 -3.28 -11.26 -7.11
N GLU A 207 -2.88 -12.51 -7.39
CA GLU A 207 -3.35 -13.70 -6.68
C GLU A 207 -2.68 -13.87 -5.31
N MET A 208 -3.47 -14.24 -4.29
CA MET A 208 -2.98 -14.32 -2.91
C MET A 208 -1.97 -15.45 -2.66
N LYS A 209 -1.83 -16.43 -3.55
CA LYS A 209 -0.99 -17.62 -3.33
C LYS A 209 0.48 -17.22 -3.13
N LYS A 210 1.06 -17.50 -1.96
CA LYS A 210 2.47 -17.18 -1.67
C LYS A 210 3.46 -17.84 -2.63
N ALA A 211 3.13 -19.02 -3.15
CA ALA A 211 4.01 -19.82 -4.02
C ALA A 211 4.41 -19.11 -5.32
N ILE A 212 3.60 -18.16 -5.81
CA ILE A 212 3.81 -17.46 -7.08
C ILE A 212 4.44 -16.07 -6.91
N ARG A 213 4.77 -15.66 -5.68
CA ARG A 213 5.33 -14.33 -5.38
C ARG A 213 6.85 -14.23 -5.55
N GLY A 214 7.55 -15.32 -5.86
CA GLY A 214 9.01 -15.32 -5.93
C GLY A 214 9.53 -14.29 -6.95
N GLY A 215 10.28 -13.30 -6.47
CA GLY A 215 10.83 -12.21 -7.29
C GLY A 215 9.81 -11.16 -7.76
N LYS A 216 8.56 -11.22 -7.31
CA LYS A 216 7.46 -10.34 -7.74
C LYS A 216 6.90 -9.50 -6.59
N VAL A 217 6.15 -8.46 -6.93
CA VAL A 217 5.37 -7.65 -5.99
C VAL A 217 3.92 -8.15 -6.01
N PHE A 218 3.44 -8.55 -4.83
CA PHE A 218 2.03 -8.80 -4.62
C PHE A 218 1.31 -7.48 -4.41
N VAL A 219 0.35 -7.17 -5.29
CA VAL A 219 -0.54 -6.01 -5.13
C VAL A 219 -1.75 -6.46 -4.32
N ASP A 220 -1.71 -6.24 -3.00
CA ASP A 220 -2.79 -6.66 -2.10
C ASP A 220 -3.97 -5.68 -2.15
N TRP A 221 -4.83 -5.89 -3.13
CA TRP A 221 -6.11 -5.19 -3.26
C TRP A 221 -7.11 -5.57 -2.16
N SER A 222 -6.89 -6.68 -1.44
CA SER A 222 -7.83 -7.19 -0.43
C SER A 222 -7.87 -6.36 0.84
N GLN A 223 -6.92 -5.43 1.02
CA GLN A 223 -6.93 -4.46 2.13
C GLN A 223 -8.18 -3.56 2.12
N ASN A 224 -8.83 -3.42 0.97
CA ASN A 224 -10.07 -2.66 0.78
C ASN A 224 -11.31 -3.47 1.18
N ASP A 225 -11.26 -4.23 2.27
CA ASP A 225 -12.35 -5.04 2.76
C ASP A 225 -12.74 -4.60 4.18
N GLU A 226 -14.05 -4.55 4.48
CA GLU A 226 -14.60 -4.08 5.76
C GLU A 226 -14.02 -4.82 6.99
N HIS A 227 -13.50 -6.04 6.81
CA HIS A 227 -12.93 -6.86 7.88
C HIS A 227 -11.41 -6.69 8.07
N LYS A 228 -10.77 -5.96 7.17
CA LYS A 228 -9.33 -5.71 7.18
C LYS A 228 -9.02 -4.41 7.89
N THR A 229 -7.77 -4.33 8.32
CA THR A 229 -7.16 -3.16 8.94
C THR A 229 -5.73 -3.11 8.44
N THR A 230 -5.24 -1.90 8.21
CA THR A 230 -3.90 -1.67 7.65
C THR A 230 -3.09 -0.90 8.68
N VAL A 231 -1.79 -1.16 8.77
CA VAL A 231 -0.93 -0.46 9.72
C VAL A 231 -0.98 1.05 9.48
N SER A 232 -1.23 1.81 10.55
CA SER A 232 -1.34 3.27 10.47
C SER A 232 -0.04 3.90 9.98
N VAL A 233 -0.13 5.08 9.36
CA VAL A 233 1.02 6.01 9.35
C VAL A 233 1.55 6.20 10.76
N TYR A 234 2.85 6.39 10.91
CA TYR A 234 3.57 6.62 12.18
C TYR A 234 3.49 5.48 13.21
N SER A 235 2.83 4.36 12.91
CA SER A 235 2.87 3.19 13.79
C SER A 235 4.22 2.47 13.70
N LEU A 236 4.77 2.07 14.85
CA LEU A 236 5.92 1.19 14.91
C LEU A 236 5.60 -0.17 14.28
N ARG A 237 6.65 -0.83 13.79
CA ARG A 237 6.60 -2.20 13.30
C ARG A 237 7.44 -3.07 14.19
N ALA A 238 6.85 -4.19 14.61
CA ALA A 238 7.57 -5.17 15.42
C ALA A 238 8.47 -6.01 14.52
N ARG A 239 9.62 -5.44 14.18
CA ARG A 239 10.74 -6.07 13.48
C ARG A 239 11.94 -6.08 14.42
N GLU A 240 13.07 -6.54 13.91
CA GLU A 240 14.34 -6.53 14.64
C GLU A 240 14.70 -5.13 15.16
N HIS A 241 14.44 -4.11 14.35
CA HIS A 241 14.61 -2.69 14.68
C HIS A 241 13.25 -2.00 14.86
N PRO A 242 13.18 -0.88 15.61
CA PRO A 242 11.96 -0.08 15.82
C PRO A 242 11.63 0.77 14.58
N THR A 243 11.43 0.09 13.46
CA THR A 243 11.04 0.72 12.19
C THR A 243 9.60 1.22 12.24
N VAL A 244 9.28 2.18 11.38
CA VAL A 244 7.98 2.85 11.36
C VAL A 244 7.36 2.79 9.98
N SER A 245 6.04 2.68 9.94
CA SER A 245 5.23 2.92 8.75
C SER A 245 5.21 4.42 8.44
N THR A 246 6.09 4.88 7.55
CA THR A 246 6.44 6.31 7.44
C THR A 246 5.91 6.91 6.14
N PRO A 247 5.14 8.02 6.20
CA PRO A 247 4.85 8.85 5.03
C PRO A 247 6.13 9.32 4.32
N VAL A 248 6.15 9.19 3.00
CA VAL A 248 7.27 9.61 2.15
C VAL A 248 6.75 10.44 0.99
N THR A 249 7.62 11.24 0.37
CA THR A 249 7.26 11.93 -0.87
C THR A 249 7.46 11.00 -2.07
N TRP A 250 6.81 11.30 -3.19
CA TRP A 250 7.04 10.54 -4.42
C TRP A 250 8.48 10.68 -4.93
N GLU A 251 9.13 11.83 -4.73
CA GLU A 251 10.53 12.04 -5.09
C GLU A 251 11.47 11.12 -4.28
N GLU A 252 11.12 10.79 -3.02
CA GLU A 252 11.86 9.80 -2.24
C GLU A 252 11.70 8.38 -2.82
N VAL A 253 10.49 8.05 -3.28
CA VAL A 253 10.19 6.76 -3.95
C VAL A 253 10.94 6.64 -5.27
N GLU A 254 10.90 7.67 -6.12
CA GLU A 254 11.65 7.75 -7.39
C GLU A 254 13.16 7.64 -7.16
N ARG A 255 13.68 8.32 -6.14
CA ARG A 255 15.09 8.26 -5.78
C ARG A 255 15.52 6.86 -5.36
N ALA A 256 14.72 6.16 -4.56
CA ALA A 256 14.99 4.79 -4.14
C ALA A 256 15.01 3.83 -5.33
N LEU A 257 14.06 3.99 -6.26
CA LEU A 257 14.02 3.22 -7.50
C LEU A 257 15.25 3.48 -8.37
N LYS A 258 15.57 4.75 -8.65
CA LYS A 258 16.70 5.15 -9.51
C LYS A 258 18.04 4.65 -8.96
N LYS A 259 18.24 4.73 -7.64
CA LYS A 259 19.46 4.25 -6.98
C LYS A 259 19.46 2.74 -6.72
N LYS A 260 18.32 2.06 -6.91
CA LYS A 260 18.11 0.64 -6.56
C LYS A 260 18.48 0.34 -5.11
N ASP A 261 18.17 1.29 -4.22
CA ASP A 261 18.60 1.24 -2.83
C ASP A 261 17.37 1.26 -1.90
N ALA A 262 17.09 0.08 -1.34
CA ALA A 262 15.99 -0.12 -0.40
C ALA A 262 16.19 0.62 0.93
N SER A 263 17.43 0.88 1.34
CA SER A 263 17.74 1.52 2.63
C SER A 263 17.22 2.96 2.71
N LEU A 264 17.03 3.61 1.56
CA LEU A 264 16.48 4.98 1.46
C LEU A 264 15.01 5.09 1.89
N LEU A 265 14.32 3.97 2.05
CA LEU A 265 12.92 3.89 2.47
C LEU A 265 12.77 3.07 3.77
N VAL A 266 13.81 3.02 4.61
CA VAL A 266 13.76 2.44 5.95
C VAL A 266 13.95 3.54 6.98
N PHE A 267 13.00 3.68 7.89
CA PHE A 267 13.01 4.72 8.92
C PHE A 267 12.74 4.10 10.28
N GLU A 268 13.66 4.33 11.21
CA GLU A 268 13.49 4.00 12.63
C GLU A 268 12.85 5.14 13.41
N ALA A 269 12.28 4.83 14.57
CA ALA A 269 11.53 5.73 15.42
C ALA A 269 12.17 7.13 15.61
N PRO A 270 13.47 7.26 16.00
CA PRO A 270 14.08 8.58 16.18
C PRO A 270 14.10 9.40 14.89
N LYS A 271 14.38 8.75 13.75
CA LYS A 271 14.46 9.42 12.46
C LYS A 271 13.09 9.93 12.01
N VAL A 272 12.02 9.21 12.33
CA VAL A 272 10.67 9.66 12.02
C VAL A 272 10.29 10.91 12.80
N ILE A 273 10.71 11.02 14.06
CA ILE A 273 10.47 12.24 14.84
C ILE A 273 11.18 13.43 14.19
N GLU A 274 12.46 13.31 13.84
CA GLU A 274 13.20 14.36 13.14
C GLU A 274 12.53 14.77 11.82
N ARG A 275 12.02 13.78 11.07
CA ARG A 275 11.30 14.02 9.81
C ARG A 275 10.02 14.80 10.05
N PHE A 276 9.23 14.42 11.04
CA PHE A 276 7.99 15.11 11.39
C PHE A 276 8.27 16.56 11.84
N GLU A 277 9.25 16.78 12.70
CA GLU A 277 9.64 18.12 13.16
C GLU A 277 10.08 19.01 11.98
N LYS A 278 10.72 18.44 10.96
CA LYS A 278 11.19 19.18 9.77
C LYS A 278 10.13 19.39 8.70
N MET A 279 9.31 18.37 8.42
CA MET A 279 8.46 18.29 7.23
C MET A 279 6.97 18.37 7.54
N GLY A 280 6.58 18.31 8.81
CA GLY A 280 5.20 18.13 9.22
C GLY A 280 4.66 16.74 8.80
N ASP A 281 3.33 16.63 8.76
CA ASP A 281 2.66 15.41 8.35
C ASP A 281 2.43 15.36 6.82
N LEU A 282 3.26 14.60 6.11
CA LEU A 282 3.15 14.40 4.66
C LEU A 282 1.87 13.67 4.23
N HIS A 283 1.20 12.97 5.15
CA HIS A 283 -0.06 12.27 4.89
C HIS A 283 -1.29 13.09 5.31
N ALA A 284 -1.13 14.30 5.86
CA ALA A 284 -2.26 15.15 6.26
C ALA A 284 -3.33 15.33 5.16
N PRO A 285 -2.98 15.49 3.86
CA PRO A 285 -3.99 15.59 2.81
C PRO A 285 -4.91 14.37 2.68
N VAL A 286 -4.49 13.18 3.14
CA VAL A 286 -5.31 11.96 3.10
C VAL A 286 -6.58 12.11 3.97
N LEU A 287 -6.53 12.96 5.00
CA LEU A 287 -7.64 13.18 5.92
C LEU A 287 -8.75 14.07 5.33
N GLU A 288 -8.38 14.99 4.45
CA GLU A 288 -9.26 16.09 4.03
C GLU A 288 -9.61 16.07 2.55
N LEU A 289 -8.71 15.56 1.69
CA LEU A 289 -8.90 15.60 0.24
C LEU A 289 -10.09 14.73 -0.16
N LYS A 290 -11.04 15.34 -0.86
CA LYS A 290 -12.25 14.67 -1.36
C LYS A 290 -12.08 14.32 -2.83
N GLN A 291 -12.15 13.04 -3.15
CA GLN A 291 -11.99 12.53 -4.51
C GLN A 291 -12.99 11.42 -4.79
N LYS A 292 -13.48 11.35 -6.02
CA LYS A 292 -14.42 10.33 -6.45
C LYS A 292 -13.74 9.39 -7.43
N LEU A 293 -13.83 8.09 -7.19
CA LEU A 293 -13.35 7.08 -8.13
C LEU A 293 -14.12 7.19 -9.46
N PRO A 294 -13.46 6.99 -10.62
CA PRO A 294 -14.15 6.95 -11.89
C PRO A 294 -15.06 5.72 -11.98
N ASP A 295 -16.17 5.83 -12.73
CA ASP A 295 -17.00 4.66 -13.04
C ASP A 295 -16.27 3.80 -14.07
N LEU A 296 -15.73 2.66 -13.63
CA LEU A 296 -14.99 1.74 -14.50
C LEU A 296 -15.83 1.21 -15.67
N ARG A 297 -17.16 1.15 -15.55
CA ARG A 297 -18.04 0.77 -16.67
C ARG A 297 -18.04 1.84 -17.76
N GLY A 298 -18.00 3.11 -17.36
CA GLY A 298 -17.88 4.25 -18.28
C GLY A 298 -16.50 4.32 -18.92
N VAL A 299 -15.44 4.01 -18.17
CA VAL A 299 -14.05 3.99 -18.70
C VAL A 299 -13.85 2.87 -19.72
N ALA A 300 -14.36 1.66 -19.45
CA ALA A 300 -14.30 0.56 -20.40
C ALA A 300 -15.08 0.84 -21.70
N ALA A 301 -16.24 1.51 -21.59
CA ALA A 301 -17.04 1.91 -22.75
C ALA A 301 -16.34 3.01 -23.58
N ALA A 302 -15.71 3.99 -22.93
CA ALA A 302 -14.93 5.03 -23.61
C ALA A 302 -13.68 4.48 -24.31
N ALA A 303 -12.98 3.52 -23.69
CA ALA A 303 -11.82 2.85 -24.29
C ALA A 303 -12.18 1.91 -25.45
N ALA A 304 -13.41 1.38 -25.47
CA ALA A 304 -13.93 0.54 -26.56
C ALA A 304 -14.44 1.34 -27.76
N THR A 305 -14.46 2.68 -27.69
CA THR A 305 -14.84 3.54 -28.81
C THR A 305 -13.56 3.95 -29.55
N PRO A 306 -13.28 3.47 -30.77
CA PRO A 306 -12.15 3.97 -31.54
C PRO A 306 -12.42 5.44 -31.83
N ALA A 307 -11.56 6.34 -31.37
CA ALA A 307 -11.56 7.71 -31.83
C ALA A 307 -11.18 7.72 -33.32
N THR A 308 -12.18 7.72 -34.20
CA THR A 308 -12.01 8.09 -35.60
C THR A 308 -11.66 9.56 -35.63
N VAL A 309 -10.37 9.85 -35.72
CA VAL A 309 -9.89 11.19 -36.08
C VAL A 309 -10.14 11.33 -37.59
N ASP A 310 -11.28 11.92 -37.96
CA ASP A 310 -11.57 12.31 -39.34
C ASP A 310 -10.67 13.51 -39.70
N LEU A 311 -9.55 13.20 -40.34
CA LEU A 311 -8.70 14.17 -41.02
C LEU A 311 -8.99 14.10 -42.52
N ALA A 312 -10.14 14.63 -42.94
CA ALA A 312 -10.40 15.00 -44.34
C ALA A 312 -11.64 15.90 -44.46
N ALA A 313 -11.45 17.22 -44.50
CA ALA A 313 -12.29 18.14 -45.27
C ALA A 313 -11.80 19.59 -45.12
N GLN A 314 -10.76 19.97 -45.88
CA GLN A 314 -10.66 21.31 -46.47
C GLN A 314 -9.82 21.23 -47.75
N ALA A 315 -10.47 20.83 -48.83
CA ALA A 315 -10.07 21.19 -50.19
C ALA A 315 -11.33 21.15 -51.05
N GLU A 316 -11.78 22.34 -51.48
CA GLU A 316 -12.26 22.67 -52.83
C GLU A 316 -13.27 23.84 -52.78
N ASP A 317 -12.78 25.05 -53.08
CA ASP A 317 -13.50 25.94 -53.99
C ASP A 317 -12.47 26.80 -54.75
N THR A 318 -12.24 26.47 -56.01
CA THR A 318 -12.18 27.42 -57.12
C THR A 318 -12.00 26.66 -58.43
N ARG A 319 -12.96 26.86 -59.34
CA ARG A 319 -13.01 26.34 -60.70
C ARG A 319 -12.20 27.23 -61.63
N GLU A 320 -11.46 26.65 -62.58
CA GLU A 320 -11.36 27.14 -63.97
C GLU A 320 -10.80 26.05 -64.93
N GLU A 321 -11.15 26.18 -66.21
CA GLU A 321 -11.27 25.19 -67.29
C GLU A 321 -9.96 24.87 -68.10
N PRO A 322 -9.96 23.97 -69.14
CA PRO A 322 -8.89 22.98 -69.36
C PRO A 322 -7.97 23.09 -70.62
N ALA A 323 -6.97 22.18 -70.63
CA ALA A 323 -6.32 21.43 -71.74
C ALA A 323 -4.94 21.94 -72.29
N PRO A 324 -4.08 21.11 -72.96
CA PRO A 324 -4.14 19.66 -73.26
C PRO A 324 -2.83 18.81 -73.07
N LYS A 325 -3.08 17.48 -73.07
CA LYS A 325 -2.30 16.23 -73.33
C LYS A 325 -0.81 16.25 -73.79
N ARG A 326 -0.03 15.30 -73.22
CA ARG A 326 1.03 14.45 -73.85
C ARG A 326 1.27 13.19 -72.98
N THR A 327 0.87 11.97 -73.41
CA THR A 327 1.71 10.83 -73.93
C THR A 327 3.03 10.62 -73.17
N ALA A 328 3.47 9.45 -72.66
CA ALA A 328 3.15 8.04 -72.92
C ALA A 328 3.73 7.10 -71.83
N ALA A 329 3.15 5.87 -71.75
CA ALA A 329 3.72 4.50 -71.61
C ALA A 329 5.18 4.31 -71.10
N LYS A 330 5.63 3.22 -70.44
CA LYS A 330 5.15 1.88 -70.01
C LYS A 330 6.34 1.21 -69.27
N SER A 331 6.06 0.06 -68.63
CA SER A 331 6.97 -1.02 -68.16
C SER A 331 7.64 -0.79 -66.79
N GLY A 332 7.73 -1.74 -65.86
CA GLY A 332 7.34 -3.16 -65.78
C GLY A 332 7.98 -3.74 -64.49
N PRO A 333 7.40 -4.76 -63.83
CA PRO A 333 7.85 -5.21 -62.51
C PRO A 333 8.85 -6.38 -62.57
N GLY A 334 9.86 -6.35 -61.70
CA GLY A 334 10.80 -7.44 -61.47
C GLY A 334 10.56 -8.10 -60.12
N HIS A 335 10.10 -9.35 -60.15
CA HIS A 335 9.98 -10.25 -59.00
C HIS A 335 11.07 -11.33 -59.07
N SER A 336 11.20 -12.12 -57.98
CA SER A 336 12.02 -13.32 -57.78
C SER A 336 13.34 -13.08 -57.03
N ARG A 337 13.83 -13.94 -56.13
CA ARG A 337 13.41 -15.27 -55.65
C ARG A 337 14.35 -15.64 -54.47
N LYS A 338 13.83 -16.40 -53.49
CA LYS A 338 14.41 -17.62 -52.82
C LYS A 338 15.85 -17.56 -52.25
N ALA A 339 16.28 -18.30 -51.22
CA ALA A 339 15.72 -19.26 -50.27
C ALA A 339 16.85 -19.71 -49.31
N SER A 340 16.48 -20.47 -48.26
CA SER A 340 17.31 -21.47 -47.53
C SER A 340 18.39 -20.93 -46.57
N GLY A 341 18.74 -21.55 -45.45
CA GLY A 341 18.35 -22.81 -44.80
C GLY A 341 18.95 -22.82 -43.38
N SER A 342 18.33 -23.52 -42.42
CA SER A 342 18.79 -24.79 -41.85
C SER A 342 19.31 -24.70 -40.40
N ALA A 343 18.57 -25.43 -39.56
CA ALA A 343 18.78 -25.98 -38.22
C ALA A 343 20.20 -26.02 -37.57
N ARG A 344 20.22 -25.87 -36.23
CA ARG A 344 20.84 -26.87 -35.34
C ARG A 344 20.27 -26.85 -33.91
N LYS A 345 19.83 -28.03 -33.46
CA LYS A 345 19.51 -28.40 -32.07
C LYS A 345 20.78 -28.87 -31.36
N THR A 346 20.92 -28.57 -30.07
CA THR A 346 21.67 -29.41 -29.11
C THR A 346 20.99 -29.39 -27.74
N ARG A 347 21.01 -30.55 -27.08
CA ARG A 347 20.20 -30.98 -25.93
C ARG A 347 21.12 -31.33 -24.75
N ALA A 348 20.62 -31.07 -23.54
CA ALA A 348 20.87 -31.75 -22.24
C ALA A 348 22.23 -31.63 -21.52
N LYS A 349 22.16 -31.35 -20.21
CA LYS A 349 22.43 -32.36 -19.15
C LYS A 349 21.84 -31.95 -17.78
N LYS A 350 21.16 -32.92 -17.15
CA LYS A 350 20.74 -33.00 -15.74
C LYS A 350 21.95 -33.39 -14.87
N ALA A 351 22.00 -32.90 -13.63
CA ALA A 351 22.69 -33.58 -12.53
C ALA A 351 21.94 -33.36 -11.21
N ALA A 352 21.88 -34.41 -10.40
CA ALA A 352 21.01 -34.60 -9.25
C ALA A 352 21.70 -34.27 -7.91
N LYS A 353 20.87 -34.09 -6.86
CA LYS A 353 21.21 -34.00 -5.42
C LYS A 353 21.92 -35.26 -4.90
N PRO A 354 22.49 -35.19 -3.69
CA PRO A 354 21.87 -35.99 -2.63
C PRO A 354 21.66 -35.26 -1.30
N ALA A 355 20.74 -35.83 -0.52
CA ALA A 355 20.32 -35.43 0.82
C ALA A 355 21.28 -35.96 1.91
N ALA A 356 21.34 -35.27 3.06
CA ALA A 356 21.96 -35.79 4.27
C ALA A 356 21.11 -35.51 5.53
N LYS A 357 20.58 -36.61 6.05
CA LYS A 357 20.40 -37.03 7.45
C LYS A 357 19.97 -36.03 8.55
N LYS A 358 18.77 -36.33 9.06
CA LYS A 358 18.35 -36.24 10.47
C LYS A 358 19.42 -36.73 11.44
N ARG A 359 19.63 -36.00 12.55
CA ARG A 359 19.94 -36.54 13.87
C ARG A 359 19.19 -35.74 14.94
N ARG A 360 18.63 -36.49 15.89
CA ARG A 360 17.91 -36.10 17.10
C ARG A 360 18.72 -36.60 18.30
N ALA A 361 18.42 -36.06 19.49
CA ALA A 361 18.98 -36.34 20.84
C ALA A 361 20.28 -35.56 21.13
N VAL A 362 20.44 -34.87 22.26
CA VAL A 362 19.82 -34.99 23.61
C VAL A 362 19.31 -33.64 24.10
#